data_AF-A0A349EHG8-F1
#
_entry.id   AF-A0A349EHG8-F1
#
_cell.length_a   1.000
_cell.length_b   1.000
_cell.length_c   1.000
_cell.angle_alpha   90.00
_cell.angle_beta   90.00
_cell.angle_gamma   90.00
#
_symmetry.space_group_name_H-M   'P 1'
#
loop_
_entity.id
_entity.type
_entity.pdbx_description
1 polymer ?
#
loop_
_entity_poly.entity_id
_entity_poly.type
_entity_poly.pdbx_seq_one_letter_code
_entity_poly.pdbx_strand_id
1 'polypeptide(L)'
;SAVVVGVYPNGNLAIRGEKMLTLNQGEEMVQISGVIRPEDIKADNSILSSQVADAKITYAGNGSLADANTIGWLGRFFLSPLFPF
;
A
#
# COMPACT_ATOMS: atom_id res chain seq x y z
N SER A 1 1.55 -4.40 12.13
CA SER A 1 2.14 -5.57 12.83
C SER A 1 2.20 -6.72 11.85
N ALA A 2 2.96 -7.77 12.15
CA ALA A 2 3.00 -8.99 11.33
C ALA A 2 2.70 -10.20 12.19
N VAL A 3 2.12 -11.24 11.59
CA VAL A 3 1.77 -12.50 12.24
C VAL A 3 2.34 -13.66 11.45
N VAL A 4 2.63 -14.76 12.13
CA VAL A 4 3.00 -16.02 11.49
C VAL A 4 1.73 -16.67 10.95
N VAL A 5 1.71 -16.93 9.65
CA VAL A 5 0.59 -17.57 8.95
C VAL A 5 0.86 -19.04 8.61
N GLY A 6 2.10 -19.50 8.78
CA GLY A 6 2.47 -20.89 8.55
C GLY A 6 3.92 -21.19 8.93
N VAL A 7 4.23 -22.48 9.02
CA VAL A 7 5.58 -22.99 9.30
C VAL A 7 5.94 -23.96 8.18
N TYR A 8 7.06 -23.73 7.52
CA TYR A 8 7.60 -24.61 6.49
C TYR A 8 8.24 -25.87 7.12
N PRO A 9 8.38 -26.98 6.36
CA PRO A 9 8.98 -28.21 6.88
C PRO A 9 10.41 -28.06 7.41
N ASN A 10 11.14 -27.04 6.94
CA ASN A 10 12.49 -26.71 7.40
C ASN A 10 12.52 -25.83 8.66
N GLY A 11 11.36 -25.46 9.22
CA GLY A 11 11.23 -24.60 10.39
C GLY A 11 11.10 -23.11 10.10
N ASN A 12 11.23 -22.68 8.85
CA ASN A 12 11.03 -21.27 8.49
C ASN A 12 9.57 -20.85 8.66
N LEU A 13 9.34 -19.57 8.93
CA LEU A 13 8.02 -19.03 9.22
C LEU A 13 7.54 -18.20 8.03
N ALA A 14 6.35 -18.52 7.52
CA ALA A 14 5.63 -17.63 6.63
C ALA A 14 4.96 -16.54 7.45
N ILE A 15 5.19 -15.28 7.09
CA ILE A 15 4.62 -14.12 7.78
C ILE A 15 3.73 -13.29 6.87
N ARG A 16 2.72 -12.66 7.47
CA ARG A 16 1.88 -11.64 6.84
C ARG A 16 1.63 -10.50 7.80
N GLY A 17 1.76 -9.27 7.32
CA GLY A 17 1.43 -8.07 8.06
C GLY A 17 0.58 -7.11 7.25
N GLU A 18 -0.23 -6.34 7.95
CA GLU A 18 -1.01 -5.25 7.37
C GLU A 18 -0.84 -4.01 8.24
N LYS A 19 -0.77 -2.85 7.58
CA LYS A 19 -0.80 -1.55 8.22
C LYS A 19 -1.72 -0.64 7.42
N MET A 20 -2.84 -0.28 8.05
CA MET A 20 -3.69 0.81 7.59
C MET A 20 -3.10 2.14 8.07
N LEU A 21 -3.04 3.09 7.15
CA LEU A 21 -2.56 4.44 7.35
C LEU A 21 -3.66 5.38 6.88
N THR A 22 -4.23 6.16 7.80
CA THR A 22 -5.14 7.24 7.44
C THR A 22 -4.32 8.49 7.26
N LEU A 23 -4.15 8.93 6.01
CA LEU A 23 -3.52 10.22 5.71
C LEU A 23 -4.61 11.23 5.35
N ASN A 24 -4.28 12.51 5.41
CA ASN A 24 -5.20 13.63 5.15
C ASN A 24 -6.01 13.51 3.83
N GLN A 25 -5.57 12.67 2.88
CA GLN A 25 -6.13 12.49 1.54
C GLN A 25 -6.78 11.12 1.30
N GLY A 26 -6.89 10.26 2.32
CA GLY A 26 -7.58 8.96 2.20
C GLY A 26 -7.00 7.85 3.08
N GLU A 27 -7.58 6.67 2.93
CA GLU A 27 -7.06 5.43 3.53
C GLU A 27 -6.03 4.79 2.60
N GLU A 28 -4.87 4.49 3.18
CA GLU A 28 -3.78 3.77 2.54
C GLU A 28 -3.53 2.46 3.28
N MET A 29 -3.35 1.38 2.55
CA MET A 29 -3.08 0.05 3.07
C MET A 29 -1.73 -0.43 2.58
N VAL A 30 -0.86 -0.79 3.53
CA VAL A 30 0.40 -1.46 3.27
C VAL A 30 0.26 -2.92 3.73
N GLN A 31 0.42 -3.85 2.80
CA GLN A 31 0.49 -5.28 3.09
C GLN A 31 1.91 -5.78 2.86
N ILE A 32 2.39 -6.63 3.78
CA ILE A 32 3.71 -7.24 3.72
C ILE A 32 3.54 -8.75 3.87
N SER A 33 4.27 -9.53 3.08
CA SER A 33 4.39 -10.98 3.27
C SER A 33 5.80 -11.43 2.96
N GLY A 34 6.21 -12.57 3.52
CA GLY A 34 7.50 -13.17 3.22
C GLY A 34 7.78 -14.37 4.12
N VAL A 35 9.02 -14.84 4.06
CA VAL A 35 9.50 -15.96 4.85
C VAL A 35 10.66 -15.51 5.72
N ILE A 36 10.63 -15.87 6.99
CA ILE A 36 11.68 -15.54 7.95
C ILE A 36 12.22 -16.80 8.62
N ARG A 37 13.46 -16.76 9.06
CA ARG A 37 14.03 -17.83 9.87
C ARG A 37 13.81 -17.50 11.36
N PRO A 38 13.42 -18.46 12.21
CA PRO A 38 13.20 -18.21 13.63
C PRO A 38 14.41 -17.59 14.33
N GLU A 39 15.64 -17.97 13.95
CA GLU A 39 16.88 -17.47 14.55
C GLU A 39 17.19 -16.00 14.25
N ASP A 40 16.57 -15.41 13.22
CA ASP A 40 16.74 -13.99 12.89
C ASP A 40 15.81 -13.09 13.74
N ILE A 41 14.90 -13.66 14.53
CA ILE A 41 14.00 -12.92 15.42
C ILE A 41 14.77 -12.49 16.68
N LYS A 42 14.90 -11.18 16.88
CA LYS A 42 15.55 -10.60 18.05
C LYS A 42 14.68 -10.74 19.31
N ALA A 43 15.30 -10.57 20.48
CA ALA A 43 14.61 -10.66 21.78
C ALA A 43 13.46 -9.64 21.95
N ASP A 44 13.44 -8.58 21.16
CA ASP A 44 12.36 -7.58 21.11
C ASP A 44 11.26 -7.91 20.08
N ASN A 45 11.26 -9.13 19.53
CA ASN A 45 10.38 -9.60 18.46
C ASN A 45 10.50 -8.77 17.15
N SER A 46 11.68 -8.19 16.90
CA SER A 46 11.97 -7.50 15.65
C SER A 46 12.84 -8.35 14.71
N ILE A 47 12.75 -8.05 13.42
CA ILE A 47 13.59 -8.61 12.36
C ILE A 47 13.94 -7.52 11.34
N LEU A 48 15.13 -7.57 10.76
CA LEU A 48 15.51 -6.63 9.71
C LEU A 48 14.79 -7.00 8.41
N SER A 49 14.36 -5.99 7.65
CA SER A 49 13.70 -6.21 6.35
C SER A 49 14.58 -6.97 5.36
N SER A 50 15.90 -6.82 5.45
CA SER A 50 16.88 -7.56 4.64
C SER A 50 16.95 -9.06 4.96
N GLN A 51 16.41 -9.50 6.09
CA GLN A 51 16.37 -10.90 6.52
C GLN A 51 15.04 -11.58 6.16
N VAL A 52 14.12 -10.86 5.49
CA VAL A 52 12.85 -11.43 5.02
C VAL A 52 13.05 -11.94 3.59
N ALA A 53 13.06 -13.27 3.43
CA ALA A 53 13.12 -13.93 2.13
C ALA A 53 11.78 -13.78 1.39
N ASP A 54 11.85 -13.66 0.06
CA ASP A 54 10.70 -13.46 -0.83
C ASP A 54 9.73 -12.36 -0.34
N ALA A 55 10.30 -11.28 0.21
CA ALA A 55 9.54 -10.17 0.74
C ALA A 55 8.70 -9.51 -0.37
N LYS A 56 7.39 -9.56 -0.19
CA LYS A 56 6.42 -8.88 -1.05
C LYS A 56 5.74 -7.77 -0.26
N ILE A 57 5.79 -6.56 -0.82
CA ILE A 57 5.13 -5.39 -0.25
C ILE A 57 4.11 -4.90 -1.27
N THR A 58 2.87 -4.74 -0.84
CA THR A 58 1.79 -4.19 -1.67
C THR A 58 1.26 -2.93 -1.00
N TYR A 59 1.12 -1.89 -1.81
CA TYR A 59 0.57 -0.60 -1.39
C TYR A 59 -0.70 -0.33 -2.18
N ALA A 60 -1.80 -0.07 -1.48
CA ALA A 60 -3.08 0.30 -2.07
C ALA A 60 -3.60 1.56 -1.36
N GLY A 61 -3.79 2.66 -2.11
CA GLY A 61 -4.31 3.93 -1.59
C GLY A 61 -5.54 4.37 -2.35
N ASN A 62 -6.50 4.98 -1.66
CA ASN A 62 -7.74 5.50 -2.25
C ASN A 62 -7.64 6.99 -2.66
N GLY A 63 -6.45 7.59 -2.61
CA GLY A 63 -6.22 9.03 -2.77
C GLY A 63 -5.92 9.47 -4.22
N SER A 64 -6.86 10.22 -4.79
CA SER A 64 -6.77 11.07 -6.00
C SER A 64 -6.26 10.46 -7.33
N LEU A 65 -7.09 9.62 -7.96
CA LEU A 65 -7.18 9.53 -9.43
C LEU A 65 -8.64 9.73 -9.91
N ALA A 66 -9.41 10.60 -9.24
CA ALA A 66 -10.82 10.81 -9.59
C ALA A 66 -11.18 12.19 -10.15
N ASP A 67 -10.51 13.31 -9.79
CA ASP A 67 -11.04 14.65 -10.12
C ASP A 67 -10.10 15.57 -10.92
N ALA A 68 -9.21 15.03 -11.75
CA ALA A 68 -8.51 15.86 -12.76
C ALA A 68 -9.27 15.97 -14.09
N ASN A 69 -10.39 15.26 -14.26
CA ASN A 69 -11.16 15.21 -15.52
C ASN A 69 -12.46 16.02 -15.53
N THR A 70 -12.84 16.66 -14.42
CA THR A 70 -13.86 17.71 -14.51
C THR A 70 -13.23 18.94 -15.15
N ILE A 71 -13.53 19.14 -16.44
CA ILE A 71 -13.39 20.43 -17.12
C ILE A 71 -13.88 21.50 -16.15
N GLY A 72 -12.94 22.29 -15.61
CA GLY A 72 -13.26 23.36 -14.68
C GLY A 72 -14.28 24.32 -15.29
N TRP A 73 -14.95 25.09 -14.45
CA TRP A 73 -15.90 26.14 -14.86
C TRP A 73 -15.36 27.04 -16.00
N LEU A 74 -14.04 27.27 -16.08
CA LEU A 74 -13.37 28.00 -17.16
C LEU A 74 -13.51 27.36 -18.54
N GLY A 75 -13.56 26.02 -18.66
CA GLY A 75 -13.77 25.34 -19.94
C GLY A 75 -15.21 25.49 -20.47
N ARG A 76 -16.20 25.66 -19.58
CA ARG A 76 -17.57 26.05 -19.97
C ARG A 76 -17.68 27.51 -20.41
N PHE A 77 -16.76 28.37 -20.01
CA PHE A 77 -16.73 29.78 -20.41
C PHE A 77 -16.24 29.97 -21.85
N PHE A 78 -15.28 29.16 -22.33
CA PHE A 78 -14.77 29.24 -23.71
C PHE A 78 -15.62 28.48 -24.75
N LEU A 79 -16.48 27.55 -24.33
CA LEU A 79 -17.40 26.80 -25.20
C LEU A 79 -18.80 27.43 -25.28
N SER A 80 -19.02 28.64 -24.75
CA SER A 80 -20.31 29.32 -24.92
C SER A 80 -20.52 29.64 -26.42
N PRO A 81 -21.60 29.13 -27.06
CA PRO A 81 -21.90 29.39 -28.45
C PRO A 81 -22.44 30.82 -28.59
N LEU A 82 -21.54 31.80 -28.61
CA LEU A 82 -21.85 33.21 -28.85
C LEU A 82 -20.84 33.81 -29.82
N PHE A 83 -20.75 33.23 -31.01
CA PHE A 83 -20.41 33.96 -32.24
C PHE A 83 -21.20 33.37 -33.41
N PRO A 84 -22.34 33.97 -33.78
CA PRO A 84 -22.80 33.94 -35.16
C PRO A 84 -22.00 34.98 -35.97
N PHE A 85 -21.95 34.77 -37.30
CA PHE A 85 -21.31 35.56 -38.38
C PHE A 85 -19.78 35.53 -38.49
#